data_AF-A0A2V7N4Q1-F1
#
_entry.id   AF-A0A2V7N4Q1-F1
#
_cell.length_a   1.000
_cell.length_b   1.000
_cell.length_c   1.000
_cell.angle_alpha   90.00
_cell.angle_beta   90.00
_cell.angle_gamma   90.00
#
_symmetry.space_group_name_H-M   'P 1'
#
loop_
_entity.id
_entity.type
_entity.pdbx_description
1 polymer ?
#
loop_
_entity_poly.entity_id
_entity_poly.type
_entity_poly.pdbx_seq_one_letter_code
_entity_poly.pdbx_strand_id
1 'polypeptide(L)'
;MEDILLMVLVFGGGITIALAFSPIGRAVSERIRGGPPRDRADAAQLDEVVADLQEVRRELSELSERMDFTERLLAKQREAERLAPPH
;
A
#
# COMPACT_ATOMS: atom_id res chain seq x y z
N MET A 1 -3.52 37.48 -39.46
CA MET A 1 -2.99 36.98 -38.16
C MET A 1 -4.00 36.09 -37.46
N GLU A 2 -5.27 36.47 -37.45
CA GLU A 2 -6.39 35.68 -36.90
C GLU A 2 -6.51 34.26 -37.49
N ASP A 3 -6.39 34.12 -38.82
CA ASP A 3 -6.49 32.80 -39.47
C ASP A 3 -5.35 31.84 -39.09
N ILE A 4 -4.15 32.39 -38.91
CA ILE A 4 -2.98 31.61 -38.47
C ILE A 4 -3.20 31.15 -37.03
N LEU A 5 -3.74 32.02 -36.18
CA LEU A 5 -4.08 31.69 -34.80
C LEU A 5 -5.15 30.59 -34.73
N LEU A 6 -6.21 30.71 -35.54
CA LEU A 6 -7.24 29.68 -35.67
C LEU A 6 -6.67 28.35 -36.16
N MET A 7 -5.79 28.38 -37.15
CA MET A 7 -5.14 27.17 -37.67
C MET A 7 -4.27 26.50 -36.60
N VAL A 8 -3.47 27.27 -35.87
CA VAL A 8 -2.64 26.75 -34.76
C VAL A 8 -3.51 26.21 -33.63
N LEU A 9 -4.62 26.88 -33.29
CA LEU A 9 -5.51 26.44 -32.22
C LEU A 9 -6.21 25.12 -32.58
N VAL A 10 -6.75 25.02 -33.81
CA VAL A 10 -7.51 23.86 -34.27
C VAL A 10 -6.59 22.67 -34.53
N PHE A 11 -5.51 22.86 -35.31
CA PHE A 11 -4.60 21.77 -35.63
C PHE A 11 -3.66 21.44 -34.47
N GLY A 12 -3.10 22.45 -33.79
CA GLY A 12 -2.25 22.24 -32.63
C GLY A 12 -3.01 21.65 -31.46
N GLY A 13 -4.23 22.15 -31.18
CA GLY A 13 -5.11 21.60 -30.16
C GLY A 13 -5.58 20.18 -30.52
N GLY A 14 -6.01 19.97 -31.77
CA GLY A 14 -6.45 18.66 -32.26
C GLY A 14 -5.36 17.60 -32.21
N ILE A 15 -4.12 17.92 -32.63
CA ILE A 15 -2.97 17.01 -32.57
C ILE A 15 -2.61 16.71 -31.11
N THR A 16 -2.64 17.70 -30.23
CA THR A 16 -2.35 17.50 -28.80
C THR A 16 -3.37 16.56 -28.15
N ILE A 17 -4.67 16.74 -28.44
CA ILE A 17 -5.74 15.86 -27.96
C ILE A 17 -5.58 14.45 -28.54
N ALA A 18 -5.35 14.33 -29.85
CA ALA A 18 -5.15 13.04 -30.49
C ALA A 18 -3.95 12.27 -29.91
N LEU A 19 -2.85 12.97 -29.65
CA LEU A 19 -1.67 12.36 -29.01
C LEU A 19 -1.95 11.95 -27.57
N ALA A 20 -2.70 12.74 -26.80
CA ALA A 20 -3.06 12.40 -25.41
C ALA A 20 -3.89 11.11 -25.30
N PHE A 21 -4.78 10.85 -26.27
CA PHE A 21 -5.55 9.60 -26.35
C PHE A 21 -4.84 8.47 -27.11
N SER A 22 -3.65 8.73 -27.67
CA SER A 22 -2.88 7.72 -28.39
C SER A 22 -2.03 6.84 -27.46
N PRO A 23 -1.56 5.66 -27.93
CA PRO A 23 -0.59 4.83 -27.20
C PRO A 23 0.68 5.60 -26.83
N ILE A 24 1.08 6.57 -27.66
CA ILE A 24 2.26 7.40 -27.43
C ILE A 24 2.04 8.33 -26.23
N GLY A 25 0.88 8.97 -26.14
CA GLY A 25 0.53 9.84 -24.99
C GLY A 25 0.49 9.06 -23.68
N ARG A 26 -0.04 7.83 -23.72
CA ARG A 26 -0.03 6.92 -22.56
C ARG A 26 1.39 6.56 -22.14
N ALA A 27 2.27 6.17 -23.06
CA ALA A 27 3.66 5.85 -22.77
C ALA A 27 4.46 7.06 -22.22
N VAL A 28 4.22 8.27 -22.75
CA VAL A 28 4.83 9.51 -22.23
C VAL A 28 4.31 9.82 -20.82
N SER A 29 3.01 9.65 -20.59
CA SER A 29 2.41 9.84 -19.26
C SER A 29 2.94 8.85 -18.22
N GLU A 30 3.11 7.58 -18.62
CA GLU A 30 3.72 6.53 -17.79
C GLU A 30 5.18 6.87 -17.47
N ARG A 31 5.95 7.36 -18.45
CA ARG A 31 7.32 7.83 -18.24
C ARG A 31 7.42 9.02 -17.29
N ILE A 32 6.50 9.99 -17.40
CA ILE A 32 6.47 11.17 -16.52
C ILE A 32 6.03 10.78 -15.09
N ARG A 33 5.12 9.81 -14.95
CA ARG A 33 4.69 9.31 -13.63
C ARG A 33 5.78 8.55 -12.89
N GLY A 34 6.87 8.15 -13.55
CA GLY A 34 8.07 7.61 -12.90
C GLY A 34 7.84 6.27 -12.19
N GLY A 35 6.76 5.55 -12.51
CA GLY A 35 6.43 4.27 -11.91
C GLY A 35 5.88 3.30 -12.96
N PRO A 36 6.01 1.98 -12.74
CA PRO A 36 5.40 0.99 -13.62
C PRO A 36 3.90 1.28 -13.78
N PRO A 37 3.29 0.91 -14.92
CA PRO A 37 1.86 1.07 -15.12
C PRO A 37 1.15 0.36 -13.96
N ARG A 38 0.59 1.11 -13.01
CA ARG A 38 -0.28 0.54 -11.98
C ARG A 38 -1.59 0.25 -12.67
N ASP A 39 -1.76 -0.98 -13.14
CA ASP A 39 -3.05 -1.39 -13.63
C ASP A 39 -4.05 -1.40 -12.46
N ARG A 40 -5.33 -1.17 -12.74
CA ARG A 40 -6.37 -1.23 -11.68
C ARG A 40 -6.41 -2.60 -10.99
N ALA A 41 -5.94 -3.64 -11.66
CA ALA A 41 -5.73 -4.97 -11.10
C ALA A 41 -4.65 -4.96 -10.00
N ASP A 42 -3.55 -4.22 -10.18
CA ASP A 42 -2.48 -4.11 -9.18
C ASP A 42 -2.96 -3.37 -7.93
N ALA A 43 -3.84 -2.38 -8.09
CA ALA A 43 -4.42 -1.67 -6.95
C ALA A 43 -5.31 -2.59 -6.09
N ALA A 44 -6.17 -3.40 -6.72
CA ALA A 44 -6.99 -4.38 -6.01
C ALA A 44 -6.15 -5.45 -5.30
N GLN A 45 -5.07 -5.92 -5.95
CA GLN A 45 -4.15 -6.88 -5.35
C GLN A 45 -3.36 -6.27 -4.17
N LEU A 46 -2.98 -4.99 -4.26
CA LEU A 46 -2.36 -4.28 -3.13
C LEU A 46 -3.32 -4.14 -1.96
N ASP A 47 -4.59 -3.83 -2.21
CA ASP A 47 -5.62 -3.72 -1.17
C ASP A 47 -5.84 -5.07 -0.46
N GLU A 48 -5.86 -6.19 -1.21
CA GLU A 48 -5.94 -7.54 -0.66
C GLU A 48 -4.74 -7.86 0.23
N VAL A 49 -3.51 -7.60 -0.24
CA VAL A 49 -2.29 -7.80 0.56
C VAL A 49 -2.29 -6.95 1.84
N VAL A 50 -2.82 -5.72 1.78
CA VAL A 50 -2.95 -4.87 2.96
C VAL A 50 -3.96 -5.44 3.95
N ALA A 51 -5.08 -6.00 3.47
CA ALA A 51 -6.07 -6.66 4.32
C ALA A 51 -5.48 -7.88 5.04
N ASP A 52 -4.75 -8.75 4.32
CA ASP A 52 -4.08 -9.92 4.88
C ASP A 52 -3.07 -9.50 5.97
N LEU A 53 -2.29 -8.44 5.73
CA LEU A 53 -1.35 -7.92 6.72
C LEU A 53 -2.04 -7.38 7.97
N GLN A 54 -3.22 -6.76 7.82
CA GLN A 54 -4.01 -6.30 8.97
C GLN A 54 -4.54 -7.47 9.79
N GLU A 55 -4.97 -8.55 9.14
CA GLU A 55 -5.40 -9.77 9.80
C GLU A 55 -4.26 -10.42 10.58
N VAL A 56 -3.11 -10.64 9.95
CA VAL A 56 -1.91 -11.18 10.63
C VAL A 56 -1.50 -10.28 11.80
N ARG A 57 -1.55 -8.95 11.63
CA ARG A 57 -1.22 -8.02 12.73
C ARG A 57 -2.17 -8.16 13.91
N ARG A 58 -3.45 -8.45 13.66
CA ARG A 58 -4.44 -8.69 14.72
C ARG A 58 -4.13 -9.98 15.46
N GLU A 59 -3.86 -11.06 14.75
CA GLU A 59 -3.49 -12.35 15.36
C GLU A 59 -2.20 -12.23 16.19
N LEU A 60 -1.20 -11.50 15.69
CA LEU A 60 0.03 -11.23 16.43
C LEU A 60 -0.23 -10.41 17.71
N SER A 61 -1.17 -9.47 17.68
CA SER A 61 -1.58 -8.71 18.88
C SER A 61 -2.17 -9.63 19.94
N GLU A 62 -3.09 -10.51 19.56
CA GLU A 62 -3.71 -11.47 20.49
C GLU A 62 -2.67 -12.47 21.03
N LEU A 63 -1.76 -12.94 20.17
CA LEU A 63 -0.67 -13.82 20.59
C LEU A 63 0.26 -13.11 21.58
N SER A 64 0.57 -11.83 21.36
CA SER A 64 1.38 -11.03 22.27
C SER A 64 0.73 -10.89 23.65
N GLU A 65 -0.59 -10.69 23.72
CA GLU A 65 -1.32 -10.61 25.00
C GLU A 65 -1.29 -11.95 25.74
N ARG A 66 -1.46 -13.07 25.02
CA ARG A 66 -1.38 -14.41 25.60
C ARG A 66 0.04 -14.71 26.10
N MET A 67 1.07 -14.31 25.36
CA MET A 67 2.46 -14.45 25.78
C MET A 67 2.73 -13.66 27.07
N ASP A 68 2.34 -12.39 27.11
CA ASP A 68 2.48 -11.52 28.28
C ASP A 68 1.73 -12.10 29.51
N PHE A 69 0.56 -12.73 29.30
CA PHE A 69 -0.11 -13.47 30.35
C PHE A 69 0.72 -14.67 30.86
N THR A 70 1.32 -15.46 29.96
CA THR A 70 2.17 -16.59 30.36
C THR A 70 3.41 -16.14 31.10
N GLU A 71 4.02 -15.02 30.71
CA GLU A 71 5.17 -14.44 31.39
C GLU A 71 4.83 -14.05 32.82
N ARG A 72 3.70 -13.36 33.01
CA ARG A 72 3.20 -13.01 34.35
C ARG A 72 2.88 -14.24 35.20
N LEU A 73 2.35 -15.30 34.60
CA LEU A 73 2.02 -16.54 35.32
C LEU A 73 3.29 -17.29 35.76
N LEU A 74 4.30 -17.37 34.89
CA LEU A 74 5.61 -17.95 35.19
C LEU A 74 6.34 -17.16 36.27
N ALA A 75 6.28 -15.82 36.24
CA ALA A 75 6.85 -14.98 37.28
C ALA A 75 6.22 -15.28 38.66
N LYS A 76 4.88 -15.38 38.73
CA LYS A 76 4.15 -15.75 39.95
C LYS A 76 4.52 -17.14 40.47
N GLN A 77 4.67 -18.14 39.59
CA GLN A 77 5.10 -19.49 40.00
C GLN A 77 6.50 -19.48 40.62
N ARG A 78 7.46 -18.77 40.00
CA ARG A 78 8.82 -18.64 40.53
C ARG A 78 8.85 -17.94 41.89
N GLU A 79 8.00 -16.95 42.11
CA GLU A 79 7.86 -16.30 43.42
C GLU A 79 7.31 -17.26 44.49
N ALA A 80 6.29 -18.05 44.14
CA ALA A 80 5.73 -19.06 45.05
C ALA A 80 6.76 -20.14 45.42
N GLU A 81 7.57 -20.61 44.47
CA GLU A 81 8.68 -21.55 44.73
C GLU A 81 9.73 -20.97 45.67
N ARG A 82 10.06 -19.68 45.54
CA ARG A 82 11.02 -19.00 46.45
C ARG A 82 10.49 -18.80 47.87
N LEU A 83 9.18 -18.73 48.05
CA LEU A 83 8.53 -18.55 49.35
C LEU A 83 8.22 -19.87 50.05
N ALA A 84 8.44 -21.02 49.41
CA ALA A 84 8.26 -22.33 50.02
C ALA A 84 9.31 -22.55 51.13
N PRO A 85 8.94 -23.08 52.32
CA PRO A 85 9.89 -23.29 53.41
C PRO A 85 10.96 -24.30 53.00
N PRO A 86 12.22 -24.14 53.44
CA PRO A 86 13.23 -25.18 53.25
C PRO A 86 12.76 -26.45 53.96
N HIS A 87 12.65 -27.54 53.20
CA HIS A 87 12.43 -28.89 53.71
C HIS A 87 13.64 -29.40 54.49
#